data_AF-A0A645DHG6-F1
#
_entry.id   AF-A0A645DHG6-F1
#
_cell.length_a   1.000
_cell.length_b   1.000
_cell.length_c   1.000
_cell.angle_alpha   90.00
_cell.angle_beta   90.00
_cell.angle_gamma   90.00
#
_symmetry.space_group_name_H-M   'P 1'
#
loop_
_entity.id
_entity.type
_entity.pdbx_description
1 polymer ?
#
loop_
_entity_poly.entity_id
_entity_poly.type
_entity_poly.pdbx_seq_one_letter_code
_entity_poly.pdbx_strand_id
1 'polypeptide(L)'
;MLDGQVQKIERTVNLKEVTPAVVIESPSSNVTVKGSSLTITGHAINKSLVKDVKFYLDGRYYGGLLTLLPRTELGSTYLGYNPTMISGYVYSIDTTKISTGAHTITVEATGFNGTKASQTINFNMFGIINYRSMPNTFEHFVDLEYYYGKNVVDNTTVAANRSQIEYCLNPENYINHDNGKYMFLKLNYFEGISAEDLNRVLNGKGVLSGKGDVFLQAGKTYNVNPIYLVSHSLLETGNGKSALANGINVTSVAGKAVDPKTVYNVFGIGAYDGIANIAGSERAYKEDWTSVDKAIVGGAQFISQTYIRSEVYKQDTLYKMKWDLNFAERNDGSSRPWHQYATDIYWPYKQTSKIKEIIDQMESPVLHFEVPVFK
;
A
#
# COMPACT_ATOMS: atom_id res chain seq x y z
N MET A 1 51.61 37.94 50.84
CA MET A 1 51.45 38.51 49.48
C MET A 1 50.70 37.48 48.67
N LEU A 2 49.45 37.77 48.25
CA LEU A 2 48.67 36.92 47.35
C LEU A 2 49.07 37.32 45.92
N ASP A 3 49.53 36.36 45.13
CA ASP A 3 49.91 36.57 43.74
C ASP A 3 48.64 36.61 42.88
N GLY A 4 48.23 37.81 42.48
CA GLY A 4 47.07 38.02 41.63
C GLY A 4 47.29 37.52 40.20
N GLN A 5 47.34 36.21 39.99
CA GLN A 5 47.34 35.63 38.65
C GLN A 5 45.96 35.79 38.02
N VAL A 6 45.88 36.64 37.00
CA VAL A 6 44.72 36.77 36.12
C VAL A 6 44.88 35.76 34.99
N GLN A 7 44.05 34.72 34.97
CA GLN A 7 43.90 33.87 33.79
C GLN A 7 42.98 34.57 32.78
N LYS A 8 43.54 34.95 31.63
CA LYS A 8 42.79 35.45 30.49
C LYS A 8 42.42 34.26 29.61
N ILE A 9 41.13 33.97 29.50
CA ILE A 9 40.60 32.96 28.57
C ILE A 9 40.08 33.71 27.35
N GLU A 10 40.77 33.58 26.22
CA GLU A 10 40.29 34.07 24.93
C GLU A 10 39.56 32.93 24.21
N ARG A 11 38.27 33.13 23.93
CA ARG A 11 37.46 32.22 23.12
C ARG A 11 37.11 32.92 21.81
N THR A 12 37.51 32.34 20.69
CA THR A 12 37.05 32.77 19.37
C THR A 12 35.67 32.15 19.12
N VAL A 13 34.66 32.98 18.88
CA VAL A 13 33.30 32.53 18.54
C VAL A 13 33.01 32.97 17.10
N ASN A 14 32.80 32.00 16.20
CA ASN A 14 32.46 32.26 14.81
C ASN A 14 30.95 32.36 14.65
N LEU A 15 30.39 33.58 14.67
CA LEU A 15 28.96 33.83 14.46
C LEU A 15 28.67 34.16 13.00
N LYS A 16 27.55 33.67 12.45
CA LYS A 16 27.10 34.00 11.10
C LYS A 16 26.14 35.20 11.11
N GLU A 17 26.25 36.12 10.15
CA GLU A 17 25.22 37.15 9.96
C GLU A 17 23.88 36.53 9.57
N VAL A 18 22.76 37.13 10.04
CA VAL A 18 21.40 36.67 9.71
C VAL A 18 21.09 36.98 8.24
N THR A 19 21.29 35.97 7.40
CA THR A 19 20.73 35.91 6.05
C THR A 19 19.44 35.07 6.08
N PRO A 20 18.43 35.38 5.24
CA PRO A 20 17.24 34.54 5.16
C PRO A 20 17.62 33.08 4.87
N ALA A 21 17.21 32.17 5.75
CA ALA A 21 17.49 30.75 5.58
C ALA A 21 16.36 29.90 6.17
N VAL A 22 16.23 28.69 5.64
CA VAL A 22 15.35 27.63 6.12
C VAL A 22 16.20 26.39 6.34
N VAL A 23 16.01 25.73 7.48
CA VAL A 23 16.68 24.48 7.84
C VAL A 23 15.63 23.47 8.26
N ILE A 24 15.47 22.42 7.45
CA ILE A 24 14.70 21.22 7.73
C ILE A 24 15.60 20.29 8.53
N GLU A 25 15.23 20.04 9.77
CA GLU A 25 15.95 19.18 10.72
C GLU A 25 15.41 17.75 10.70
N SER A 26 14.11 17.59 10.44
CA SER A 26 13.46 16.31 10.24
C SER A 26 12.35 16.46 9.19
N PRO A 27 12.13 15.45 8.33
CA PRO A 27 12.98 14.27 8.17
C PRO A 27 14.30 14.58 7.46
N SER A 28 15.28 13.68 7.56
CA SER A 28 16.47 13.71 6.71
C SER A 28 16.10 13.51 5.24
N SER A 29 16.90 14.07 4.33
CA SER A 29 16.74 13.84 2.90
C SER A 29 16.85 12.35 2.56
N ASN A 30 16.04 11.90 1.61
CA ASN A 30 15.88 10.52 1.14
C ASN A 30 15.34 9.54 2.18
N VAL A 31 14.65 10.00 3.22
CA VAL A 31 13.93 9.12 4.15
C VAL A 31 12.89 8.28 3.40
N THR A 32 12.66 7.04 3.84
CA THR A 32 11.52 6.24 3.39
C THR A 32 10.34 6.41 4.34
N VAL A 33 9.21 6.88 3.83
CA VAL A 33 7.97 7.11 4.59
C VAL A 33 7.05 5.90 4.45
N LYS A 34 6.55 5.40 5.58
CA LYS A 34 5.72 4.18 5.69
C LYS A 34 4.37 4.40 6.41
N GLY A 35 4.14 5.60 6.94
CA GLY A 35 2.96 5.92 7.78
C GLY A 35 1.96 6.81 7.06
N SER A 36 0.85 7.12 7.73
CA SER A 36 -0.21 8.04 7.29
C SER A 36 0.08 9.52 7.57
N SER A 37 1.23 9.83 8.17
CA SER A 37 1.68 11.20 8.41
C SER A 37 3.18 11.35 8.24
N LEU A 38 3.62 12.50 7.74
CA LEU A 38 5.01 12.92 7.70
C LEU A 38 5.17 14.22 8.49
N THR A 39 5.92 14.18 9.60
CA THR A 39 6.19 15.37 10.40
C THR A 39 7.49 16.02 9.95
N ILE A 40 7.40 17.30 9.61
CA ILE A 40 8.50 18.16 9.21
C ILE A 40 8.81 19.13 10.35
N THR A 41 10.05 19.13 10.81
CA THR A 41 10.53 20.03 11.85
C THR A 41 11.73 20.81 11.36
N GLY A 42 11.92 22.01 11.89
CA GLY A 42 13.05 22.83 11.52
C GLY A 42 12.99 24.24 12.07
N HIS A 43 13.78 25.12 11.49
CA HIS A 43 13.76 26.54 11.78
C HIS A 43 13.95 27.41 10.54
N ALA A 44 13.40 28.61 10.57
CA ALA A 44 13.59 29.63 9.56
C ALA A 44 14.09 30.92 10.22
N ILE A 45 15.11 31.54 9.62
CA ILE A 45 15.70 32.78 10.12
C ILE A 45 15.54 33.89 9.09
N ASN A 46 15.27 35.10 9.56
CA ASN A 46 15.21 36.31 8.75
C ASN A 46 15.48 37.53 9.63
N LYS A 47 16.26 38.50 9.14
CA LYS A 47 16.57 39.74 9.88
C LYS A 47 15.32 40.56 10.20
N SER A 48 14.28 40.48 9.36
CA SER A 48 13.01 41.17 9.56
C SER A 48 11.98 40.39 10.39
N LEU A 49 12.40 39.31 11.05
CA LEU A 49 11.52 38.23 11.56
C LEU A 49 10.85 37.45 10.44
N VAL A 50 10.45 36.22 10.72
CA VAL A 50 9.71 35.38 9.79
C VAL A 50 8.23 35.74 9.88
N LYS A 51 7.63 36.10 8.75
CA LYS A 51 6.23 36.44 8.57
C LYS A 51 5.36 35.19 8.41
N ASP A 52 5.79 34.26 7.56
CA ASP A 52 5.08 33.00 7.30
C ASP A 52 6.04 31.91 6.86
N VAL A 53 5.64 30.64 7.09
CA VAL A 53 6.30 29.45 6.56
C VAL A 53 5.29 28.64 5.76
N LYS A 54 5.63 28.27 4.54
CA LYS A 54 4.81 27.52 3.59
C LYS A 54 5.46 26.20 3.23
N PHE A 55 4.63 25.18 3.05
CA PHE A 55 5.02 23.83 2.69
C PHE A 55 4.46 23.50 1.31
N TYR A 56 5.30 22.97 0.44
CA TYR A 56 4.94 22.53 -0.90
C TYR A 56 5.31 21.06 -1.06
N LEU A 57 4.38 20.27 -1.59
CA LEU A 57 4.58 18.87 -1.97
C LEU A 57 4.67 18.82 -3.49
N ASP A 58 5.79 18.33 -4.03
CA ASP A 58 6.05 18.24 -5.47
C ASP A 58 5.81 19.57 -6.20
N GLY A 59 6.27 20.66 -5.58
CA GLY A 59 6.13 22.03 -6.08
C GLY A 59 4.72 22.63 -5.95
N ARG A 60 3.73 21.87 -5.47
CA ARG A 60 2.36 22.36 -5.24
C ARG A 60 2.17 22.80 -3.80
N TYR A 61 1.55 23.96 -3.60
CA TYR A 61 1.26 24.47 -2.27
C TYR A 61 0.39 23.48 -1.49
N TYR A 62 0.85 23.09 -0.31
CA TYR A 62 0.16 22.13 0.56
C TYR A 62 -0.47 22.83 1.77
N GLY A 63 0.27 23.75 2.40
CA GLY A 63 -0.22 24.48 3.57
C GLY A 63 0.84 25.40 4.17
N GLY A 64 0.56 26.00 5.33
CA GLY A 64 1.49 26.92 5.97
C GLY A 64 1.19 27.18 7.44
N LEU A 65 2.14 27.84 8.09
CA LEU A 65 2.11 28.27 9.48
C LEU A 65 2.23 29.79 9.57
N LEU A 66 1.40 30.40 10.41
CA LEU A 66 1.49 31.80 10.80
C LEU A 66 2.16 31.99 12.17
N THR A 67 2.19 30.94 12.99
CA THR A 67 2.81 30.95 14.32
C THR A 67 3.98 29.98 14.34
N LEU A 68 5.11 30.45 14.87
CA LEU A 68 6.36 29.70 14.99
C LEU A 68 6.70 29.43 16.47
N LEU A 69 7.67 28.55 16.68
CA LEU A 69 8.13 28.11 17.99
C LEU A 69 9.42 28.85 18.40
N PRO A 70 9.64 29.11 19.70
CA PRO A 70 10.91 29.62 20.19
C PRO A 70 12.07 28.65 19.91
N ARG A 71 13.23 29.19 19.55
CA ARG A 71 14.49 28.45 19.35
C ARG A 71 15.64 29.22 19.98
N THR A 72 15.76 29.14 21.29
CA THR A 72 16.70 29.97 22.08
C THR A 72 18.16 29.58 21.85
N GLU A 73 18.42 28.33 21.49
CA GLU A 73 19.74 27.79 21.24
C GLU A 73 20.42 28.39 19.99
N LEU A 74 19.64 28.88 19.03
CA LEU A 74 20.14 29.52 17.80
C LEU A 74 20.82 30.88 18.05
N GLY A 75 20.58 31.50 19.22
CA GLY A 75 21.24 32.76 19.60
C GLY A 75 22.76 32.65 19.76
N SER A 76 23.28 31.43 19.91
CA SER A 76 24.72 31.14 19.94
C SER A 76 25.35 30.97 18.55
N THR A 77 24.52 30.87 17.49
CA THR A 77 24.96 30.54 16.12
C THR A 77 24.88 31.76 15.19
N TYR A 78 23.89 32.63 15.39
CA TYR A 78 23.61 33.75 14.49
C TYR A 78 23.76 35.11 15.17
N LEU A 79 24.62 35.95 14.61
CA LEU A 79 24.86 37.32 15.09
C LEU A 79 23.63 38.19 14.81
N GLY A 80 23.02 38.74 15.86
CA GLY A 80 21.80 39.55 15.76
C GLY A 80 20.49 38.75 15.82
N TYR A 81 20.55 37.44 16.08
CA TYR A 81 19.38 36.64 16.39
C TYR A 81 18.95 36.87 17.85
N ASN A 82 17.75 37.42 18.04
CA ASN A 82 17.19 37.62 19.37
C ASN A 82 16.49 36.31 19.83
N PRO A 83 16.80 35.76 21.02
CA PRO A 83 16.16 34.54 21.54
C PRO A 83 14.63 34.60 21.66
N THR A 84 14.03 35.81 21.66
CA THR A 84 12.57 35.99 21.59
C THR A 84 11.99 35.83 20.18
N MET A 85 12.85 35.70 19.15
CA MET A 85 12.43 35.42 17.78
C MET A 85 11.90 33.99 17.70
N ILE A 86 10.62 33.88 17.35
CA ILE A 86 10.00 32.63 16.96
C ILE A 86 10.48 32.26 15.55
N SER A 87 11.10 31.09 15.43
CA SER A 87 11.76 30.63 14.19
C SER A 87 11.54 29.16 13.91
N GLY A 88 11.23 28.37 14.95
CA GLY A 88 10.99 26.94 14.83
C GLY A 88 9.65 26.65 14.16
N TYR A 89 9.58 25.58 13.38
CA TYR A 89 8.34 25.08 12.84
C TYR A 89 8.22 23.57 13.06
N VAL A 90 6.98 23.14 13.23
CA VAL A 90 6.56 21.74 13.19
C VAL A 90 5.29 21.68 12.36
N TYR A 91 5.29 20.89 11.30
CA TYR A 91 4.15 20.72 10.40
C TYR A 91 3.98 19.26 10.04
N SER A 92 2.75 18.76 10.05
CA SER A 92 2.46 17.36 9.68
C SER A 92 1.69 17.32 8.38
N ILE A 93 2.22 16.59 7.40
CA ILE A 93 1.56 16.30 6.12
C ILE A 93 0.79 14.98 6.26
N ASP A 94 -0.44 14.95 5.76
CA ASP A 94 -1.22 13.72 5.59
C ASP A 94 -0.71 13.00 4.34
N THR A 95 -0.17 11.80 4.53
CA THR A 95 0.45 11.02 3.47
C THR A 95 -0.52 10.01 2.85
N THR A 96 -1.78 9.96 3.31
CA THR A 96 -2.79 9.00 2.83
C THR A 96 -3.20 9.17 1.38
N LYS A 97 -2.83 10.30 0.76
CA LYS A 97 -3.08 10.60 -0.65
C LYS A 97 -1.80 10.77 -1.45
N ILE A 98 -0.65 10.47 -0.86
CA ILE A 98 0.65 10.57 -1.52
C ILE A 98 0.96 9.21 -2.14
N SER A 99 1.16 9.21 -3.45
CA SER A 99 1.51 8.01 -4.21
C SER A 99 2.82 7.40 -3.74
N THR A 100 3.06 6.13 -4.04
CA THR A 100 4.36 5.51 -3.80
C THR A 100 5.42 6.05 -4.76
N GLY A 101 6.68 6.11 -4.32
CA GLY A 101 7.81 6.55 -5.13
C GLY A 101 8.47 7.82 -4.60
N ALA A 102 9.29 8.45 -5.45
CA ALA A 102 10.06 9.63 -5.07
C ALA A 102 9.18 10.89 -5.06
N HIS A 103 9.31 11.68 -4.01
CA HIS A 103 8.59 12.94 -3.80
C HIS A 103 9.51 13.99 -3.20
N THR A 104 9.05 15.25 -3.23
CA THR A 104 9.79 16.40 -2.69
C THR A 104 8.94 17.21 -1.72
N ILE A 105 9.54 17.62 -0.59
CA ILE A 105 8.99 18.66 0.28
C ILE A 105 9.87 19.90 0.14
N THR A 106 9.24 21.03 -0.15
CA THR A 106 9.87 22.35 -0.04
C THR A 106 9.26 23.11 1.12
N VAL A 107 10.12 23.61 2.01
CA VAL A 107 9.74 24.58 3.05
C VAL A 107 10.23 25.96 2.60
N GLU A 108 9.33 26.93 2.48
CA GLU A 108 9.62 28.32 2.13
C GLU A 108 9.26 29.22 3.31
N ALA A 109 10.17 30.11 3.71
CA ALA A 109 9.90 31.12 4.71
C ALA A 109 9.96 32.52 4.08
N THR A 110 8.99 33.36 4.43
CA THR A 110 8.93 34.77 4.00
C THR A 110 9.21 35.66 5.21
N GLY A 111 10.10 36.65 5.09
CA GLY A 111 10.29 37.69 6.10
C GLY A 111 9.28 38.83 5.98
N PHE A 112 9.13 39.66 7.03
CA PHE A 112 8.27 40.86 6.95
C PHE A 112 8.75 41.89 5.93
N ASN A 113 10.03 41.89 5.59
CA ASN A 113 10.60 42.69 4.50
C ASN A 113 10.36 42.08 3.10
N GLY A 114 9.65 40.97 2.98
CA GLY A 114 9.35 40.29 1.71
C GLY A 114 10.46 39.39 1.18
N THR A 115 11.63 39.34 1.83
CA THR A 115 12.70 38.40 1.44
C THR A 115 12.30 36.97 1.74
N LYS A 116 12.72 36.04 0.88
CA LYS A 116 12.37 34.62 0.97
C LYS A 116 13.61 33.74 1.08
N ALA A 117 13.45 32.62 1.75
CA ALA A 117 14.39 31.51 1.70
C ALA A 117 13.62 30.19 1.65
N SER A 118 14.24 29.16 1.09
CA SER A 118 13.63 27.84 1.02
C SER A 118 14.66 26.73 1.10
N GLN A 119 14.22 25.57 1.58
CA GLN A 119 14.96 24.33 1.46
C GLN A 119 14.03 23.25 0.91
N THR A 120 14.57 22.43 0.02
CA THR A 120 13.89 21.25 -0.52
C THR A 120 14.62 20.00 -0.05
N ILE A 121 13.86 18.99 0.37
CA ILE A 121 14.35 17.64 0.60
C ILE A 121 13.56 16.66 -0.26
N ASN A 122 14.22 15.56 -0.62
CA ASN A 122 13.55 14.43 -1.26
C ASN A 122 13.14 13.42 -0.18
N PHE A 123 12.09 12.66 -0.43
CA PHE A 123 11.75 11.46 0.34
C PHE A 123 11.17 10.41 -0.60
N ASN A 124 11.18 9.15 -0.16
CA ASN A 124 10.56 8.06 -0.89
C ASN A 124 9.34 7.55 -0.12
N MET A 125 8.18 7.57 -0.74
CA MET A 125 6.95 7.01 -0.18
C MET A 125 6.88 5.52 -0.49
N PHE A 126 6.91 4.69 0.56
CA PHE A 126 6.74 3.23 0.41
C PHE A 126 5.26 2.85 0.22
N GLY A 127 4.36 3.67 0.77
CA GLY A 127 2.95 3.35 1.00
C GLY A 127 2.65 3.34 2.50
N ILE A 128 1.42 3.00 2.88
CA ILE A 128 0.99 3.00 4.27
C ILE A 128 1.04 1.58 4.81
N ILE A 129 1.83 1.35 5.86
CA ILE A 129 1.91 0.07 6.55
C ILE A 129 1.11 0.14 7.85
N ASN A 130 0.10 -0.71 7.96
CA ASN A 130 -0.56 -1.00 9.22
C ASN A 130 0.08 -2.24 9.85
N TYR A 131 0.69 -2.10 11.02
CA TYR A 131 1.21 -3.23 11.78
C TYR A 131 0.13 -3.79 12.69
N ARG A 132 -0.16 -5.09 12.57
CA ARG A 132 -1.17 -5.75 13.39
C ARG A 132 -0.52 -6.72 14.35
N SER A 133 -0.68 -6.47 15.65
CA SER A 133 -0.25 -7.40 16.69
C SER A 133 -1.07 -8.69 16.63
N MET A 134 -0.39 -9.83 16.59
CA MET A 134 -1.01 -11.15 16.66
C MET A 134 -1.10 -11.61 18.12
N PRO A 135 -2.16 -12.33 18.52
CA PRO A 135 -2.34 -12.75 19.91
C PRO A 135 -1.37 -13.86 20.34
N ASN A 136 -0.87 -14.66 19.39
CA ASN A 136 0.04 -15.77 19.64
C ASN A 136 1.46 -15.49 19.11
N THR A 137 2.43 -16.25 19.62
CA THR A 137 3.83 -16.17 19.21
C THR A 137 4.03 -16.70 17.79
N PHE A 138 5.12 -16.30 17.15
CA PHE A 138 5.48 -16.78 15.82
C PHE A 138 5.60 -18.32 15.77
N GLU A 139 6.32 -18.91 16.74
CA GLU A 139 6.49 -20.36 16.84
C GLU A 139 5.17 -21.12 16.96
N HIS A 140 4.19 -20.56 17.68
CA HIS A 140 2.88 -21.18 17.79
C HIS A 140 2.17 -21.31 16.44
N PHE A 141 2.25 -20.28 15.59
CA PHE A 141 1.70 -20.35 14.23
C PHE A 141 2.48 -21.33 13.35
N VAL A 142 3.80 -21.34 13.43
CA VAL A 142 4.65 -22.29 12.70
C VAL A 142 4.30 -23.74 13.06
N ASP A 143 4.11 -24.04 14.35
CA ASP A 143 3.71 -25.38 14.80
C ASP A 143 2.32 -25.77 14.29
N LEU A 144 1.34 -24.87 14.36
CA LEU A 144 0.00 -25.14 13.84
C LEU A 144 0.03 -25.43 12.33
N GLU A 145 0.78 -24.66 11.56
CA GLU A 145 0.94 -24.88 10.12
C GLU A 145 1.68 -26.17 9.80
N TYR A 146 2.71 -26.52 10.57
CA TYR A 146 3.47 -27.75 10.40
C TYR A 146 2.62 -29.00 10.69
N TYR A 147 1.88 -29.00 11.82
CA TYR A 147 1.11 -30.17 12.22
C TYR A 147 -0.23 -30.31 11.50
N TYR A 148 -0.89 -29.19 11.13
CA TYR A 148 -2.27 -29.22 10.63
C TYR A 148 -2.47 -28.63 9.23
N GLY A 149 -1.55 -27.78 8.75
CA GLY A 149 -1.73 -27.03 7.50
C GLY A 149 -1.64 -27.87 6.22
N LYS A 150 -1.11 -29.10 6.31
CA LYS A 150 -0.85 -29.99 5.14
C LYS A 150 -0.08 -29.28 4.03
N ASN A 151 0.87 -28.45 4.45
CA ASN A 151 1.65 -27.59 3.58
C ASN A 151 2.53 -28.41 2.62
N VAL A 152 2.56 -28.01 1.35
CA VAL A 152 3.39 -28.63 0.30
C VAL A 152 4.32 -27.61 -0.33
N VAL A 153 5.32 -28.10 -1.06
CA VAL A 153 6.27 -27.28 -1.81
C VAL A 153 5.89 -27.24 -3.28
N ASP A 154 5.78 -26.05 -3.86
CA ASP A 154 5.72 -25.79 -5.30
C ASP A 154 4.54 -26.46 -6.03
N ASN A 155 3.36 -26.48 -5.40
CA ASN A 155 2.16 -27.19 -5.88
C ASN A 155 2.40 -28.70 -6.18
N THR A 156 3.41 -29.29 -5.55
CA THR A 156 3.68 -30.73 -5.64
C THR A 156 2.96 -31.51 -4.53
N THR A 157 3.13 -32.83 -4.50
CA THR A 157 2.69 -33.69 -3.39
C THR A 157 3.72 -33.76 -2.25
N VAL A 158 4.86 -33.06 -2.35
CA VAL A 158 5.94 -33.11 -1.35
C VAL A 158 5.58 -32.20 -0.18
N ALA A 159 5.49 -32.79 1.02
CA ALA A 159 5.21 -32.04 2.24
C ALA A 159 6.35 -31.05 2.57
N ALA A 160 5.98 -29.84 2.96
CA ALA A 160 6.92 -28.83 3.43
C ALA A 160 7.44 -29.18 4.83
N ASN A 161 8.74 -29.01 5.05
CA ASN A 161 9.31 -29.17 6.39
C ASN A 161 9.09 -27.90 7.25
N ARG A 162 9.26 -28.03 8.57
CA ARG A 162 9.02 -26.94 9.53
C ARG A 162 9.84 -25.69 9.21
N SER A 163 11.12 -25.82 8.88
CA SER A 163 12.00 -24.67 8.57
C SER A 163 11.59 -23.94 7.29
N GLN A 164 11.08 -24.65 6.28
CA GLN A 164 10.51 -24.02 5.08
C GLN A 164 9.25 -23.23 5.41
N ILE A 165 8.36 -23.79 6.25
CA ILE A 165 7.16 -23.09 6.73
C ILE A 165 7.55 -21.84 7.52
N GLU A 166 8.49 -21.96 8.46
CA GLU A 166 9.03 -20.87 9.26
C GLU A 166 9.55 -19.72 8.36
N TYR A 167 10.38 -20.04 7.37
CA TYR A 167 10.88 -19.04 6.42
C TYR A 167 9.76 -18.38 5.61
N CYS A 168 8.76 -19.14 5.15
CA CYS A 168 7.64 -18.63 4.36
C CYS A 168 6.62 -17.83 5.16
N LEU A 169 6.49 -18.13 6.46
CA LEU A 169 5.59 -17.45 7.37
C LEU A 169 6.24 -16.17 7.92
N ASN A 170 7.56 -16.09 8.12
CA ASN A 170 8.18 -14.90 8.71
C ASN A 170 8.01 -13.63 7.82
N PRO A 171 7.25 -12.61 8.26
CA PRO A 171 6.99 -11.42 7.46
C PRO A 171 8.23 -10.54 7.23
N GLU A 172 9.23 -10.61 8.11
CA GLU A 172 10.47 -9.84 8.00
C GLU A 172 11.28 -10.19 6.76
N ASN A 173 11.15 -11.44 6.29
CA ASN A 173 11.79 -11.91 5.05
C ASN A 173 11.24 -11.23 3.79
N TYR A 174 10.05 -10.63 3.87
CA TYR A 174 9.30 -10.18 2.69
C TYR A 174 8.99 -8.69 2.66
N ILE A 175 8.82 -8.02 3.81
CA ILE A 175 8.30 -6.64 3.83
C ILE A 175 9.23 -5.62 3.15
N ASN A 176 10.54 -5.86 3.16
CA ASN A 176 11.51 -5.02 2.44
C ASN A 176 11.95 -5.64 1.10
N HIS A 177 11.41 -6.79 0.73
CA HIS A 177 11.68 -7.44 -0.56
C HIS A 177 10.93 -6.73 -1.68
N ASP A 178 11.55 -6.64 -2.87
CA ASP A 178 10.99 -5.88 -3.99
C ASP A 178 9.64 -6.41 -4.51
N ASN A 179 9.49 -7.73 -4.58
CA ASN A 179 8.19 -8.36 -4.91
C ASN A 179 7.43 -8.80 -3.65
N GLY A 180 8.13 -9.44 -2.69
CA GLY A 180 7.52 -10.09 -1.53
C GLY A 180 6.57 -9.20 -0.74
N LYS A 181 6.84 -7.89 -0.61
CA LYS A 181 5.97 -6.95 0.12
C LYS A 181 4.52 -6.93 -0.36
N TYR A 182 4.25 -7.24 -1.63
CA TYR A 182 2.90 -7.23 -2.19
C TYR A 182 2.01 -8.36 -1.65
N MET A 183 2.56 -9.37 -0.96
CA MET A 183 1.73 -10.33 -0.25
C MET A 183 0.96 -9.70 0.93
N PHE A 184 1.45 -8.57 1.44
CA PHE A 184 0.83 -7.77 2.50
C PHE A 184 -0.07 -6.66 1.97
N LEU A 185 -0.17 -6.48 0.64
CA LEU A 185 -1.05 -5.47 0.04
C LEU A 185 -2.49 -5.73 0.48
N LYS A 186 -3.17 -4.69 0.98
CA LYS A 186 -4.58 -4.76 1.33
C LYS A 186 -5.41 -5.01 0.09
N LEU A 187 -6.25 -6.04 0.15
CA LEU A 187 -7.19 -6.41 -0.91
C LEU A 187 -8.53 -5.70 -0.76
N ASN A 188 -8.77 -4.93 0.31
CA ASN A 188 -9.89 -3.99 0.39
C ASN A 188 -9.66 -2.79 -0.52
N TYR A 189 -10.72 -2.06 -0.84
CA TYR A 189 -10.62 -0.82 -1.60
C TYR A 189 -10.02 0.31 -0.73
N PHE A 190 -9.10 1.07 -1.33
CA PHE A 190 -8.57 2.33 -0.82
C PHE A 190 -8.53 3.34 -1.98
N GLU A 191 -8.65 4.63 -1.65
CA GLU A 191 -8.46 5.70 -2.63
C GLU A 191 -7.00 5.76 -3.11
N GLY A 192 -6.79 6.35 -4.29
CA GLY A 192 -5.46 6.60 -4.84
C GLY A 192 -5.01 5.64 -5.95
N ILE A 193 -5.94 4.89 -6.54
CA ILE A 193 -5.74 4.21 -7.83
C ILE A 193 -6.70 4.86 -8.84
N SER A 194 -6.17 5.34 -9.96
CA SER A 194 -6.96 5.99 -11.01
C SER A 194 -7.44 5.00 -12.07
N ALA A 195 -8.46 5.37 -12.85
CA ALA A 195 -8.89 4.56 -13.99
C ALA A 195 -7.84 4.58 -15.11
N GLU A 196 -7.11 5.69 -15.25
CA GLU A 196 -5.99 5.86 -16.16
C GLU A 196 -4.87 4.87 -15.85
N ASP A 197 -4.48 4.72 -14.58
CA ASP A 197 -3.51 3.71 -14.13
C ASP A 197 -3.93 2.30 -14.53
N LEU A 198 -5.20 1.96 -14.29
CA LEU A 198 -5.73 0.65 -14.68
C LEU A 198 -5.78 0.49 -16.20
N ASN A 199 -6.14 1.53 -16.95
CA ASN A 199 -6.19 1.50 -18.40
C ASN A 199 -4.80 1.36 -19.04
N ARG A 200 -3.73 1.91 -18.44
CA ARG A 200 -2.35 1.65 -18.88
C ARG A 200 -2.03 0.16 -18.83
N VAL A 201 -2.36 -0.49 -17.72
CA VAL A 201 -2.16 -1.94 -17.50
C VAL A 201 -3.03 -2.78 -18.44
N LEU A 202 -4.28 -2.37 -18.64
CA LEU A 202 -5.28 -3.09 -19.43
C LEU A 202 -5.12 -2.89 -20.94
N ASN A 203 -4.27 -1.96 -21.38
CA ASN A 203 -4.04 -1.71 -22.80
C ASN A 203 -3.60 -3.01 -23.53
N GLY A 204 -4.33 -3.36 -24.59
CA GLY A 204 -4.05 -4.56 -25.38
C GLY A 204 -4.40 -5.90 -24.70
N LYS A 205 -5.10 -5.88 -23.56
CA LYS A 205 -5.52 -7.09 -22.82
C LYS A 205 -6.89 -7.62 -23.26
N GLY A 206 -7.09 -7.71 -24.58
CA GLY A 206 -8.31 -8.27 -25.18
C GLY A 206 -9.57 -7.53 -24.76
N VAL A 207 -10.61 -8.27 -24.34
CA VAL A 207 -11.90 -7.69 -23.92
C VAL A 207 -11.80 -6.79 -22.68
N LEU A 208 -10.70 -6.87 -21.93
CA LEU A 208 -10.46 -6.07 -20.73
C LEU A 208 -9.84 -4.69 -21.06
N SER A 209 -9.39 -4.50 -22.30
CA SER A 209 -8.80 -3.22 -22.74
C SER A 209 -9.79 -2.08 -22.59
N GLY A 210 -9.37 -0.99 -21.96
CA GLY A 210 -10.22 0.18 -21.71
C GLY A 210 -11.23 0.01 -20.57
N LYS A 211 -11.17 -1.07 -19.78
CA LYS A 211 -12.12 -1.35 -18.69
C LYS A 211 -11.68 -0.81 -17.32
N GLY A 212 -10.70 0.08 -17.28
CA GLY A 212 -10.16 0.65 -16.03
C GLY A 212 -11.24 1.26 -15.14
N ASP A 213 -12.15 2.06 -15.70
CA ASP A 213 -13.26 2.66 -14.95
C ASP A 213 -14.19 1.61 -14.33
N VAL A 214 -14.47 0.54 -15.07
CA VAL A 214 -15.36 -0.54 -14.62
C VAL A 214 -14.73 -1.31 -13.46
N PHE A 215 -13.43 -1.64 -13.57
CA PHE A 215 -12.68 -2.28 -12.48
C PHE A 215 -12.60 -1.37 -11.25
N LEU A 216 -12.32 -0.07 -11.44
CA LEU A 216 -12.27 0.90 -10.35
C LEU A 216 -13.63 1.00 -9.64
N GLN A 217 -14.72 1.13 -10.40
CA GLN A 217 -16.06 1.27 -9.85
C GLN A 217 -16.54 -0.02 -9.16
N ALA A 218 -16.24 -1.19 -9.73
CA ALA A 218 -16.52 -2.48 -9.11
C ALA A 218 -15.74 -2.64 -7.79
N GLY A 219 -14.44 -2.28 -7.79
CA GLY A 219 -13.61 -2.25 -6.60
C GLY A 219 -14.17 -1.35 -5.51
N LYS A 220 -14.54 -0.10 -5.85
CA LYS A 220 -15.23 0.83 -4.94
C LYS A 220 -16.51 0.24 -4.35
N THR A 221 -17.38 -0.28 -5.22
CA THR A 221 -18.71 -0.76 -4.85
C THR A 221 -18.64 -1.95 -3.90
N TYR A 222 -17.75 -2.90 -4.18
CA TYR A 222 -17.63 -4.14 -3.42
C TYR A 222 -16.47 -4.13 -2.43
N ASN A 223 -15.81 -2.99 -2.20
CA ASN A 223 -14.66 -2.85 -1.32
C ASN A 223 -13.55 -3.86 -1.63
N VAL A 224 -13.15 -3.92 -2.91
CA VAL A 224 -12.05 -4.75 -3.38
C VAL A 224 -10.99 -3.86 -4.05
N ASN A 225 -9.73 -4.14 -3.81
CA ASN A 225 -8.61 -3.45 -4.42
C ASN A 225 -8.65 -3.67 -5.96
N PRO A 226 -8.71 -2.61 -6.78
CA PRO A 226 -8.81 -2.74 -8.22
C PRO A 226 -7.53 -3.31 -8.87
N ILE A 227 -6.35 -3.14 -8.27
CA ILE A 227 -5.12 -3.83 -8.71
C ILE A 227 -5.31 -5.35 -8.60
N TYR A 228 -5.91 -5.81 -7.50
CA TYR A 228 -6.16 -7.23 -7.28
C TYR A 228 -7.19 -7.79 -8.28
N LEU A 229 -8.29 -7.07 -8.53
CA LEU A 229 -9.28 -7.47 -9.54
C LEU A 229 -8.65 -7.58 -10.93
N VAL A 230 -7.86 -6.58 -11.34
CA VAL A 230 -7.16 -6.62 -12.64
C VAL A 230 -6.15 -7.78 -12.68
N SER A 231 -5.35 -7.96 -11.63
CA SER A 231 -4.38 -9.06 -11.54
C SER A 231 -5.04 -10.42 -11.71
N HIS A 232 -6.11 -10.66 -10.95
CA HIS A 232 -6.83 -11.92 -10.99
C HIS A 232 -7.50 -12.13 -12.35
N SER A 233 -8.19 -11.12 -12.87
CA SER A 233 -8.83 -11.21 -14.18
C SER A 233 -7.83 -11.49 -15.31
N LEU A 234 -6.66 -10.82 -15.31
CA LEU A 234 -5.62 -11.06 -16.32
C LEU A 234 -5.05 -12.48 -16.25
N LEU A 235 -4.88 -13.03 -15.05
CA LEU A 235 -4.42 -14.40 -14.85
C LEU A 235 -5.46 -15.40 -15.38
N GLU A 236 -6.70 -15.31 -14.91
CA GLU A 236 -7.78 -16.26 -15.22
C GLU A 236 -8.17 -16.26 -16.70
N THR A 237 -8.02 -15.12 -17.37
CA THR A 237 -8.45 -14.97 -18.77
C THR A 237 -7.32 -15.05 -19.78
N GLY A 238 -6.07 -15.27 -19.34
CA GLY A 238 -4.91 -15.21 -20.23
C GLY A 238 -4.80 -13.85 -20.92
N ASN A 239 -4.84 -12.76 -20.16
CA ASN A 239 -4.88 -11.38 -20.63
C ASN A 239 -6.12 -11.02 -21.46
N GLY A 240 -7.31 -11.44 -21.02
CA GLY A 240 -8.61 -11.11 -21.63
C GLY A 240 -8.88 -11.84 -22.94
N LYS A 241 -8.22 -12.97 -23.20
CA LYS A 241 -8.25 -13.69 -24.48
C LYS A 241 -8.88 -15.07 -24.41
N SER A 242 -9.20 -15.58 -23.21
CA SER A 242 -9.88 -16.87 -23.05
C SER A 242 -11.28 -16.85 -23.67
N ALA A 243 -11.79 -18.02 -24.05
CA ALA A 243 -13.14 -18.16 -24.61
C ALA A 243 -14.21 -17.64 -23.65
N LEU A 244 -14.12 -17.97 -22.35
CA LEU A 244 -15.01 -17.46 -21.31
C LEU A 244 -15.01 -15.93 -21.21
N ALA A 245 -13.84 -15.30 -21.36
CA ALA A 245 -13.73 -13.84 -21.35
C ALA A 245 -14.29 -13.21 -22.63
N ASN A 246 -14.14 -13.85 -23.80
CA ASN A 246 -14.63 -13.34 -25.08
C ASN A 246 -16.13 -13.56 -25.30
N GLY A 247 -16.76 -14.34 -24.43
CA GLY A 247 -18.18 -14.59 -24.42
C GLY A 247 -18.53 -15.94 -25.05
N ILE A 248 -19.45 -16.65 -24.41
CA ILE A 248 -19.99 -17.92 -24.88
C ILE A 248 -21.50 -17.79 -25.01
N ASN A 249 -22.04 -18.18 -26.17
CA ASN A 249 -23.48 -18.26 -26.35
C ASN A 249 -24.00 -19.54 -25.66
N VAL A 250 -24.78 -19.37 -24.60
CA VAL A 250 -25.36 -20.46 -23.82
C VAL A 250 -26.79 -20.70 -24.28
N THR A 251 -27.04 -21.91 -24.80
CA THR A 251 -28.37 -22.37 -25.24
C THR A 251 -28.95 -23.45 -24.32
N SER A 252 -28.16 -23.96 -23.37
CA SER A 252 -28.57 -24.95 -22.38
C SER A 252 -27.83 -24.77 -21.07
N VAL A 253 -28.49 -25.04 -19.95
CA VAL A 253 -27.90 -25.06 -18.61
C VAL A 253 -28.26 -26.37 -17.94
N ALA A 254 -27.25 -27.10 -17.43
CA ALA A 254 -27.40 -28.43 -16.82
C ALA A 254 -28.19 -29.41 -17.73
N GLY A 255 -27.93 -29.37 -19.04
CA GLY A 255 -28.58 -30.22 -20.04
C GLY A 255 -30.01 -29.84 -20.42
N LYS A 256 -30.56 -28.74 -19.89
CA LYS A 256 -31.90 -28.23 -20.25
C LYS A 256 -31.78 -27.01 -21.15
N ALA A 257 -32.56 -26.95 -22.21
CA ALA A 257 -32.62 -25.78 -23.09
C ALA A 257 -33.04 -24.52 -22.31
N VAL A 258 -32.42 -23.39 -22.63
CA VAL A 258 -32.72 -22.06 -22.07
C VAL A 258 -32.77 -21.03 -23.19
N ASP A 259 -33.29 -19.83 -22.90
CA ASP A 259 -33.23 -18.71 -23.83
C ASP A 259 -31.77 -18.37 -24.17
N PRO A 260 -31.36 -18.38 -25.45
CA PRO A 260 -29.97 -18.16 -25.80
C PRO A 260 -29.45 -16.79 -25.37
N LYS A 261 -28.31 -16.76 -24.67
CA LYS A 261 -27.60 -15.52 -24.31
C LYS A 261 -26.09 -15.69 -24.43
N THR A 262 -25.42 -14.68 -24.99
CA THR A 262 -23.96 -14.56 -24.87
C THR A 262 -23.60 -14.03 -23.50
N VAL A 263 -22.78 -14.78 -22.78
CA VAL A 263 -22.39 -14.48 -21.41
C VAL A 263 -20.87 -14.50 -21.26
N TYR A 264 -20.38 -13.70 -20.32
CA TYR A 264 -18.96 -13.43 -20.13
C TYR A 264 -18.54 -13.82 -18.72
N ASN A 265 -17.36 -14.39 -18.58
CA ASN A 265 -16.77 -14.71 -17.28
C ASN A 265 -15.28 -14.35 -17.29
N VAL A 266 -14.95 -13.24 -16.61
CA VAL A 266 -13.60 -12.65 -16.64
C VAL A 266 -12.76 -13.00 -15.41
N PHE A 267 -13.23 -13.91 -14.57
CA PHE A 267 -12.53 -14.39 -13.37
C PHE A 267 -12.56 -15.91 -13.23
N GLY A 268 -13.02 -16.64 -14.26
CA GLY A 268 -13.12 -18.11 -14.20
C GLY A 268 -14.07 -18.64 -13.13
N ILE A 269 -14.99 -17.83 -12.61
CA ILE A 269 -15.85 -18.23 -11.47
C ILE A 269 -16.76 -19.38 -11.87
N GLY A 270 -16.67 -20.51 -11.15
CA GLY A 270 -17.43 -21.72 -11.45
C GLY A 270 -16.89 -22.52 -12.64
N ALA A 271 -15.68 -22.23 -13.12
CA ALA A 271 -14.99 -23.07 -14.10
C ALA A 271 -14.22 -24.19 -13.39
N TYR A 272 -14.43 -25.44 -13.83
CA TYR A 272 -13.77 -26.62 -13.27
C TYR A 272 -12.89 -27.30 -14.31
N ASP A 273 -11.80 -27.93 -13.88
CA ASP A 273 -10.87 -28.64 -14.76
C ASP A 273 -11.61 -29.65 -15.66
N GLY A 274 -11.27 -29.64 -16.95
CA GLY A 274 -11.89 -30.49 -17.98
C GLY A 274 -13.21 -29.97 -18.56
N ILE A 275 -13.96 -29.12 -17.85
CA ILE A 275 -15.26 -28.57 -18.30
C ILE A 275 -15.39 -27.05 -18.15
N ALA A 276 -14.25 -26.35 -18.00
CA ALA A 276 -14.16 -24.95 -17.62
C ALA A 276 -15.12 -24.03 -18.41
N ASN A 277 -15.12 -24.12 -19.74
CA ASN A 277 -15.96 -23.29 -20.60
C ASN A 277 -17.46 -23.55 -20.39
N ILE A 278 -17.87 -24.79 -20.19
CA ILE A 278 -19.28 -25.15 -19.99
C ILE A 278 -19.72 -24.66 -18.61
N ALA A 279 -19.05 -25.12 -17.55
CA ALA A 279 -19.45 -24.79 -16.19
C ALA A 279 -19.35 -23.28 -15.90
N GLY A 280 -18.28 -22.62 -16.37
CA GLY A 280 -18.08 -21.18 -16.20
C GLY A 280 -19.09 -20.33 -16.95
N SER A 281 -19.53 -20.75 -18.15
CA SER A 281 -20.56 -20.03 -18.91
C SER A 281 -21.97 -20.28 -18.36
N GLU A 282 -22.28 -21.49 -17.91
CA GLU A 282 -23.53 -21.75 -17.19
C GLU A 282 -23.64 -20.95 -15.89
N ARG A 283 -22.52 -20.79 -15.16
CA ARG A 283 -22.47 -19.89 -14.00
C ARG A 283 -22.76 -18.44 -14.41
N ALA A 284 -22.05 -17.93 -15.40
CA ALA A 284 -22.23 -16.57 -15.92
C ALA A 284 -23.67 -16.31 -16.40
N TYR A 285 -24.32 -17.32 -17.00
CA TYR A 285 -25.72 -17.25 -17.41
C TYR A 285 -26.67 -17.06 -16.22
N LYS A 286 -26.49 -17.85 -15.15
CA LYS A 286 -27.30 -17.75 -13.93
C LYS A 286 -27.18 -16.39 -13.24
N GLU A 287 -26.02 -15.75 -13.37
CA GLU A 287 -25.72 -14.43 -12.80
C GLU A 287 -26.06 -13.26 -13.75
N ASP A 288 -26.60 -13.55 -14.94
CA ASP A 288 -26.90 -12.56 -16.00
C ASP A 288 -25.69 -11.71 -16.42
N TRP A 289 -24.50 -12.29 -16.48
CA TRP A 289 -23.27 -11.63 -16.95
C TRP A 289 -23.24 -11.51 -18.49
N THR A 290 -24.18 -10.74 -19.03
CA THR A 290 -24.39 -10.57 -20.48
C THR A 290 -23.51 -9.50 -21.13
N SER A 291 -22.54 -8.97 -20.39
CA SER A 291 -21.49 -8.08 -20.91
C SER A 291 -20.22 -8.25 -20.08
N VAL A 292 -19.07 -7.85 -20.64
CA VAL A 292 -17.79 -7.82 -19.91
C VAL A 292 -17.91 -6.98 -18.64
N ASP A 293 -18.62 -5.85 -18.70
CA ASP A 293 -18.76 -4.95 -17.55
C ASP A 293 -19.59 -5.60 -16.43
N LYS A 294 -20.70 -6.28 -16.78
CA LYS A 294 -21.48 -7.06 -15.81
C LYS A 294 -20.65 -8.19 -15.20
N ALA A 295 -19.82 -8.87 -15.99
CA ALA A 295 -18.92 -9.92 -15.50
C ALA A 295 -17.85 -9.36 -14.54
N ILE A 296 -17.29 -8.18 -14.82
CA ILE A 296 -16.35 -7.49 -13.92
C ILE A 296 -17.03 -7.16 -12.59
N VAL A 297 -18.21 -6.52 -12.65
CA VAL A 297 -18.97 -6.08 -11.47
C VAL A 297 -19.42 -7.28 -10.64
N GLY A 298 -20.06 -8.28 -11.25
CA GLY A 298 -20.54 -9.48 -10.55
C GLY A 298 -19.42 -10.37 -10.03
N GLY A 299 -18.30 -10.47 -10.75
CA GLY A 299 -17.14 -11.19 -10.25
C GLY A 299 -16.47 -10.50 -9.06
N ALA A 300 -16.37 -9.17 -9.06
CA ALA A 300 -15.89 -8.41 -7.91
C ALA A 300 -16.79 -8.60 -6.67
N GLN A 301 -18.13 -8.65 -6.86
CA GLN A 301 -19.07 -8.98 -5.80
C GLN A 301 -18.80 -10.35 -5.19
N PHE A 302 -18.65 -11.37 -6.04
CA PHE A 302 -18.35 -12.74 -5.61
C PHE A 302 -17.05 -12.79 -4.80
N ILE A 303 -15.95 -12.24 -5.35
CA ILE A 303 -14.63 -12.21 -4.70
C ILE A 303 -14.72 -11.51 -3.33
N SER A 304 -15.43 -10.39 -3.28
CA SER A 304 -15.64 -9.61 -2.06
C SER A 304 -16.31 -10.44 -0.97
N GLN A 305 -17.47 -11.03 -1.28
CA GLN A 305 -18.29 -11.76 -0.31
C GLN A 305 -17.62 -13.05 0.17
N THR A 306 -16.90 -13.74 -0.70
CA THR A 306 -16.29 -15.03 -0.36
C THR A 306 -14.99 -14.90 0.42
N TYR A 307 -14.15 -13.91 0.10
CA TYR A 307 -12.79 -13.82 0.66
C TYR A 307 -12.55 -12.55 1.47
N ILE A 308 -12.72 -11.38 0.83
CA ILE A 308 -12.21 -10.11 1.34
C ILE A 308 -13.07 -9.56 2.48
N ARG A 309 -14.38 -9.47 2.25
CA ARG A 309 -15.39 -9.03 3.24
C ARG A 309 -16.09 -10.19 3.93
N SER A 310 -15.54 -11.40 3.87
CA SER A 310 -16.12 -12.52 4.62
C SER A 310 -16.23 -12.13 6.09
N GLU A 311 -17.46 -12.11 6.62
CA GLU A 311 -17.74 -11.75 8.02
C GLU A 311 -17.01 -12.69 9.00
N VAL A 312 -16.74 -13.90 8.54
CA VAL A 312 -16.06 -14.96 9.28
C VAL A 312 -14.54 -14.88 9.09
N TYR A 313 -14.04 -14.93 7.86
CA TYR A 313 -12.61 -15.15 7.60
C TYR A 313 -11.75 -13.88 7.55
N LYS A 314 -12.29 -12.76 7.01
CA LYS A 314 -11.61 -11.46 6.90
C LYS A 314 -10.20 -11.52 6.28
N GLN A 315 -9.99 -12.38 5.29
CA GLN A 315 -8.67 -12.64 4.68
C GLN A 315 -8.36 -11.63 3.56
N ASP A 316 -8.07 -10.40 3.96
CA ASP A 316 -7.92 -9.24 3.07
C ASP A 316 -6.48 -8.90 2.68
N THR A 317 -5.58 -9.89 2.71
CA THR A 317 -4.23 -9.87 2.10
C THR A 317 -3.94 -11.27 1.55
N LEU A 318 -3.09 -11.39 0.52
CA LEU A 318 -2.66 -12.72 0.03
C LEU A 318 -1.99 -13.54 1.16
N TYR A 319 -1.25 -12.86 2.02
CA TYR A 319 -0.65 -13.46 3.20
C TYR A 319 -1.71 -14.09 4.14
N LYS A 320 -2.80 -13.36 4.45
CA LYS A 320 -3.90 -13.91 5.27
C LYS A 320 -4.67 -15.01 4.55
N MET A 321 -4.84 -14.92 3.23
CA MET A 321 -5.46 -15.99 2.44
C MET A 321 -4.65 -17.29 2.55
N LYS A 322 -3.31 -17.20 2.56
CA LYS A 322 -2.46 -18.38 2.74
C LYS A 322 -2.42 -18.86 4.19
N TRP A 323 -2.11 -18.00 5.15
CA TRP A 323 -1.77 -18.43 6.51
C TRP A 323 -2.93 -18.38 7.50
N ASP A 324 -4.08 -17.90 7.06
CA ASP A 324 -5.33 -17.91 7.82
C ASP A 324 -5.17 -17.36 9.26
N LEU A 325 -4.38 -16.29 9.38
CA LEU A 325 -3.97 -15.71 10.66
C LEU A 325 -5.12 -15.27 11.56
N ASN A 326 -6.31 -15.05 10.99
CA ASN A 326 -7.47 -14.58 11.72
C ASN A 326 -8.22 -15.69 12.46
N PHE A 327 -7.81 -16.96 12.36
CA PHE A 327 -8.55 -18.09 12.95
C PHE A 327 -8.82 -17.89 14.45
N ALA A 328 -7.88 -17.32 15.19
CA ALA A 328 -7.99 -17.09 16.63
C ALA A 328 -9.01 -15.99 17.01
N GLU A 329 -9.46 -15.19 16.05
CA GLU A 329 -10.42 -14.10 16.25
C GLU A 329 -11.84 -14.46 15.80
N ARG A 330 -12.03 -15.66 15.24
CA ARG A 330 -13.33 -16.09 14.75
C ARG A 330 -14.16 -16.65 15.90
N ASN A 331 -15.43 -16.27 15.94
CA ASN A 331 -16.42 -16.87 16.83
C ASN A 331 -17.07 -18.10 16.17
N ASP A 332 -16.27 -18.97 15.55
CA ASP A 332 -16.71 -20.17 14.85
C ASP A 332 -16.23 -21.47 15.53
N GLY A 333 -15.61 -21.35 16.72
CA GLY A 333 -15.05 -22.47 17.48
C GLY A 333 -13.71 -22.99 16.96
N SER A 334 -13.09 -22.32 15.99
CA SER A 334 -11.78 -22.72 15.46
C SER A 334 -10.67 -22.55 16.48
N SER A 335 -9.88 -23.60 16.68
CA SER A 335 -8.66 -23.56 17.50
C SER A 335 -7.37 -23.61 16.67
N ARG A 336 -7.48 -23.63 15.34
CA ARG A 336 -6.35 -23.73 14.40
C ARG A 336 -6.69 -23.15 13.02
N PRO A 337 -5.67 -22.79 12.20
CA PRO A 337 -5.84 -22.50 10.78
C PRO A 337 -6.49 -23.69 10.06
N TRP A 338 -7.48 -23.41 9.22
CA TRP A 338 -8.11 -24.43 8.38
C TRP A 338 -8.68 -23.86 7.08
N HIS A 339 -8.94 -22.55 7.02
CA HIS A 339 -9.49 -21.88 5.86
C HIS A 339 -8.39 -21.19 5.06
N GLN A 340 -7.45 -21.99 4.55
CA GLN A 340 -6.35 -21.52 3.71
C GLN A 340 -6.70 -21.67 2.23
N TYR A 341 -6.36 -20.67 1.42
CA TYR A 341 -6.65 -20.68 -0.01
C TYR A 341 -5.82 -21.71 -0.79
N ALA A 342 -4.61 -22.02 -0.31
CA ALA A 342 -3.68 -22.92 -0.97
C ALA A 342 -2.83 -23.68 0.05
N THR A 343 -2.41 -24.89 -0.32
CA THR A 343 -1.47 -25.72 0.46
C THR A 343 -0.01 -25.43 0.14
N ASP A 344 0.30 -24.84 -1.02
CA ASP A 344 1.67 -24.46 -1.38
C ASP A 344 2.17 -23.29 -0.53
N ILE A 345 3.25 -23.49 0.21
CA ILE A 345 3.86 -22.47 1.07
C ILE A 345 4.35 -21.24 0.29
N TYR A 346 4.64 -21.39 -1.00
CA TYR A 346 5.10 -20.30 -1.86
C TYR A 346 3.96 -19.59 -2.60
N TRP A 347 2.72 -20.08 -2.46
CA TRP A 347 1.55 -19.53 -3.17
C TRP A 347 1.43 -18.00 -3.07
N PRO A 348 1.47 -17.35 -1.89
CA PRO A 348 1.27 -15.91 -1.81
C PRO A 348 2.39 -15.15 -2.51
N TYR A 349 3.64 -15.61 -2.37
CA TYR A 349 4.81 -15.02 -3.03
C TYR A 349 4.70 -15.12 -4.56
N LYS A 350 4.28 -16.26 -5.09
CA LYS A 350 4.10 -16.48 -6.54
C LYS A 350 3.10 -15.50 -7.17
N GLN A 351 2.09 -15.07 -6.42
CA GLN A 351 1.13 -14.07 -6.90
C GLN A 351 1.73 -12.65 -6.98
N THR A 352 2.79 -12.36 -6.20
CA THR A 352 3.31 -10.99 -6.06
C THR A 352 3.94 -10.44 -7.33
N SER A 353 4.57 -11.29 -8.15
CA SER A 353 5.20 -10.84 -9.41
C SER A 353 4.18 -10.20 -10.35
N LYS A 354 2.97 -10.79 -10.46
CA LYS A 354 1.92 -10.24 -11.30
C LYS A 354 1.38 -8.91 -10.78
N ILE A 355 1.23 -8.80 -9.46
CA ILE A 355 0.82 -7.55 -8.81
C ILE A 355 1.87 -6.46 -9.03
N LYS A 356 3.15 -6.81 -8.90
CA LYS A 356 4.25 -5.88 -9.16
C LYS A 356 4.26 -5.40 -10.61
N GLU A 357 4.16 -6.31 -11.58
CA GLU A 357 4.10 -5.95 -13.01
C GLU A 357 2.98 -4.92 -13.29
N ILE A 358 1.85 -5.06 -12.59
CA ILE A 358 0.73 -4.13 -12.70
C ILE A 358 1.07 -2.78 -12.09
N ILE A 359 1.60 -2.76 -10.86
CA ILE A 359 1.96 -1.53 -10.14
C ILE A 359 3.06 -0.76 -10.87
N ASP A 360 4.06 -1.44 -11.43
CA ASP A 360 5.16 -0.82 -12.17
C ASP A 360 4.69 -0.09 -13.46
N GLN A 361 3.50 -0.41 -13.97
CA GLN A 361 2.88 0.27 -15.13
C GLN A 361 2.00 1.45 -14.72
N MET A 362 1.76 1.64 -13.43
CA MET A 362 0.99 2.77 -12.88
C MET A 362 1.91 3.97 -12.70
N GLU A 363 1.35 5.17 -12.80
CA GLU A 363 2.12 6.42 -12.67
C GLU A 363 2.21 6.86 -11.20
N SER A 364 1.10 6.81 -10.46
CA SER A 364 1.05 7.35 -9.10
C SER A 364 0.08 6.60 -8.18
N PRO A 365 0.24 5.28 -7.98
CA PRO A 365 -0.64 4.53 -7.10
C PRO A 365 -0.37 4.83 -5.63
N VAL A 366 -1.41 4.91 -4.82
CA VAL A 366 -1.32 4.88 -3.35
C VAL A 366 -1.52 3.45 -2.87
N LEU A 367 -0.56 2.91 -2.11
CA LEU A 367 -0.59 1.52 -1.66
C LEU A 367 -0.74 1.41 -0.14
N HIS A 368 -1.60 0.49 0.28
CA HIS A 368 -1.84 0.16 1.68
C HIS A 368 -1.45 -1.29 1.96
N PHE A 369 -0.75 -1.51 3.05
CA PHE A 369 -0.26 -2.82 3.48
C PHE A 369 -0.72 -3.12 4.90
N GLU A 370 -0.90 -4.39 5.22
CA GLU A 370 -0.99 -4.86 6.60
C GLU A 370 -0.02 -5.99 6.85
N VAL A 371 0.84 -5.80 7.86
CA VAL A 371 1.91 -6.73 8.21
C VAL A 371 1.64 -7.25 9.62
N PRO A 372 1.58 -8.58 9.82
CA PRO A 372 1.44 -9.15 11.15
C PRO A 372 2.72 -8.95 11.95
N VAL A 373 2.56 -8.68 13.25
CA VAL A 373 3.63 -8.60 14.25
C VAL A 373 3.31 -9.66 15.29
N PHE A 374 4.07 -10.74 15.29
CA PHE A 374 3.91 -11.82 16.25
C PHE A 374 4.47 -11.43 17.62
N LYS A 375 3.89 -12.00 18.68
CA LYS A 375 4.28 -11.74 20.07
C LYS A 375 5.65 -12.33 20.41
#